data_AF-A0A850R3G8-F1
#
_entry.id   AF-A0A850R3G8-F1
#
_cell.length_a   1.000
_cell.length_b   1.000
_cell.length_c   1.000
_cell.angle_alpha   90.00
_cell.angle_beta   90.00
_cell.angle_gamma   90.00
#
_symmetry.space_group_name_H-M   'P 1'
#
loop_
_entity.id
_entity.type
_entity.pdbx_description
1 polymer ?
#
loop_
_entity_poly.entity_id
_entity_poly.type
_entity_poly.pdbx_seq_one_letter_code
_entity_poly.pdbx_strand_id
1 'polypeptide(L)'
;MNIKFITLAVASSIAFPVSAATVYKDSNTDFEIGGRVEGRANFSDANKTSSNSSTYEDMSRVRLNVQGKQEYNQDISFVGRYEFELTEQTDPASDDEVDINTRHMYVGAETSMGNLYYGHQNNAVTYLTDWTDQAETYSGYTNEYTVASADRAKNVIRYAITTPEGITFQADGNFNSDSQSDGYGVALAYEVNNLGVGVGYSASDQTYSWKTNPNLKHDSDTYFI
;
A
#
# COMPACT_ATOMS: atom_id res chain seq x y z
N MET A 1 41.37 -10.22 14.89
CA MET A 1 40.54 -9.06 15.25
C MET A 1 39.50 -8.91 14.15
N ASN A 2 38.29 -9.43 14.35
CA ASN A 2 37.24 -9.39 13.33
C ASN A 2 36.58 -8.02 13.37
N ILE A 3 36.86 -7.21 12.36
CA ILE A 3 36.22 -5.90 12.20
C ILE A 3 34.78 -6.17 11.77
N LYS A 4 33.81 -5.85 12.63
CA LYS A 4 32.39 -5.94 12.30
C LYS A 4 32.09 -4.80 11.32
N PHE A 5 31.76 -5.12 10.07
CA PHE A 5 31.25 -4.14 9.12
C PHE A 5 29.89 -3.65 9.63
N ILE A 6 29.81 -2.37 9.97
CA ILE A 6 28.54 -1.69 10.16
C ILE A 6 28.01 -1.43 8.75
N THR A 7 27.06 -2.23 8.30
CA THR A 7 26.38 -2.02 7.02
C THR A 7 25.57 -0.74 7.13
N LEU A 8 26.01 0.31 6.42
CA LEU A 8 25.26 1.55 6.25
C LEU A 8 24.66 1.53 4.86
N ALA A 9 23.35 1.28 4.76
CA ALA A 9 22.62 1.45 3.51
C ALA A 9 22.34 2.94 3.30
N VAL A 10 22.77 3.50 2.18
CA VAL A 10 22.47 4.89 1.78
C VAL A 10 21.70 4.82 0.47
N ALA A 11 20.40 5.12 0.53
CA ALA A 11 19.59 5.34 -0.65
C ALA A 11 19.46 6.83 -0.91
N SER A 12 19.70 7.25 -2.15
CA SER A 12 19.46 8.63 -2.60
C SER A 12 18.46 8.61 -3.75
N SER A 13 17.39 9.40 -3.65
CA SER A 13 16.32 9.48 -4.64
C SER A 13 16.11 10.91 -5.13
N ILE A 14 15.92 11.07 -6.44
CA ILE A 14 15.41 12.32 -7.03
C ILE A 14 14.04 11.97 -7.62
N ALA A 15 12.99 12.54 -7.04
CA ALA A 15 11.62 12.33 -7.49
C ALA A 15 11.12 13.57 -8.23
N PHE A 16 10.52 13.36 -9.41
CA PHE A 16 9.71 14.38 -10.08
C PHE A 16 8.24 14.02 -9.90
N PRO A 17 7.56 14.54 -8.86
CA PRO A 17 6.13 14.32 -8.70
C PRO A 17 5.37 15.09 -9.78
N VAL A 18 4.45 14.41 -10.46
CA VAL A 18 3.41 15.09 -11.23
C VAL A 18 2.19 15.18 -10.31
N SER A 19 1.93 16.38 -9.78
CA SER A 19 0.68 16.63 -9.04
C SER A 19 -0.49 16.14 -9.88
N ALA A 20 -1.46 15.46 -9.25
CA ALA A 20 -2.63 14.96 -9.95
C ALA A 20 -3.30 16.09 -10.74
N ALA A 21 -3.46 15.88 -12.04
CA ALA A 21 -4.06 16.84 -12.94
C ALA A 21 -5.48 16.40 -13.26
N THR A 22 -6.46 17.26 -13.01
CA THR A 22 -7.83 17.06 -13.48
C THR A 22 -7.85 17.19 -15.01
N VAL A 23 -8.10 16.08 -15.71
CA VAL A 23 -8.12 16.05 -17.19
C VAL A 23 -9.54 16.09 -17.76
N TYR A 24 -10.54 15.80 -16.92
CA TYR A 24 -11.95 16.01 -17.23
C TYR A 24 -12.71 16.43 -15.98
N LYS A 25 -13.58 17.43 -16.13
CA LYS A 25 -14.45 17.94 -15.06
C LYS A 25 -15.75 18.47 -15.66
N ASP A 26 -16.87 17.98 -15.16
CA ASP A 26 -18.20 18.56 -15.40
C ASP A 26 -18.90 18.87 -14.06
N SER A 27 -20.23 19.05 -14.06
CA SER A 27 -20.97 19.39 -12.83
C SER A 27 -21.01 18.26 -11.81
N ASN A 28 -20.85 17.01 -12.24
CA ASN A 28 -21.04 15.83 -11.40
C ASN A 28 -19.84 14.88 -11.48
N THR A 29 -18.89 15.10 -12.38
CA THR A 29 -17.82 14.15 -12.68
C THR A 29 -16.48 14.85 -12.59
N ASP A 30 -15.57 14.25 -11.83
CA ASP A 30 -14.17 14.60 -11.74
C ASP A 30 -13.33 13.41 -12.20
N PHE A 31 -12.39 13.63 -13.12
CA PHE A 31 -11.44 12.61 -13.55
C PHE A 31 -10.03 13.17 -13.60
N GLU A 32 -9.14 12.50 -12.90
CA GLU A 32 -7.78 12.92 -12.59
C GLU A 32 -6.76 11.88 -13.04
N ILE A 33 -5.60 12.36 -13.48
CA ILE A 33 -4.43 11.54 -13.77
C ILE A 33 -3.26 12.08 -12.95
N GLY A 34 -2.61 11.20 -12.20
CA GLY A 34 -1.44 11.53 -11.40
C GLY A 34 -0.31 10.54 -11.65
N GLY A 35 0.85 10.83 -11.07
CA GLY A 35 1.98 9.93 -11.16
C GLY A 35 3.30 10.57 -10.77
N ARG A 36 4.38 9.81 -10.94
CA ARG A 36 5.75 10.27 -10.73
C ARG A 36 6.74 9.39 -11.46
N VAL A 37 7.86 10.01 -11.84
CA VAL A 37 9.04 9.31 -12.34
C VAL A 37 10.14 9.54 -11.32
N GLU A 38 10.72 8.44 -10.82
CA GLU A 38 11.70 8.46 -9.74
C GLU A 38 12.98 7.76 -10.19
N GLY A 39 14.06 8.53 -10.32
CA GLY A 39 15.41 7.97 -10.45
C GLY A 39 15.95 7.65 -9.06
N ARG A 40 16.26 6.37 -8.80
CA ARG A 40 16.69 5.92 -7.47
C ARG A 40 17.94 5.05 -7.57
N ALA A 41 18.98 5.47 -6.87
CA ALA A 41 20.22 4.74 -6.74
C ALA A 41 20.36 4.22 -5.31
N ASN A 42 20.51 2.91 -5.17
CA ASN A 42 20.74 2.24 -3.89
C ASN A 42 22.19 1.76 -3.79
N PHE A 43 22.89 2.20 -2.74
CA PHE A 43 24.25 1.78 -2.44
C PHE A 43 24.26 1.01 -1.12
N SER A 44 24.41 -0.30 -1.20
CA SER A 44 24.42 -1.20 -0.05
C SER A 44 25.23 -2.47 -0.32
N ASP A 45 25.96 -2.95 0.70
CA ASP A 45 26.55 -4.29 0.66
C ASP A 45 25.50 -5.41 0.59
N ALA A 46 24.25 -5.11 0.96
CA ALA A 46 23.12 -6.04 0.86
C ALA A 46 22.76 -6.39 -0.60
N ASN A 47 23.20 -5.59 -1.57
CA ASN A 47 22.93 -5.80 -3.00
C ASN A 47 23.82 -6.90 -3.59
N LYS A 48 24.86 -7.32 -2.86
CA LYS A 48 25.75 -8.41 -3.26
C LYS A 48 25.05 -9.75 -3.11
N THR A 49 25.11 -10.57 -4.14
CA THR A 49 24.66 -11.96 -4.14
C THR A 49 25.81 -12.91 -4.50
N SER A 50 25.57 -14.22 -4.50
CA SER A 50 26.57 -15.19 -4.99
C SER A 50 26.95 -14.98 -6.46
N SER A 51 26.12 -14.26 -7.22
CA SER A 51 26.28 -14.03 -8.66
C SER A 51 26.52 -12.55 -9.01
N ASN A 52 26.41 -11.64 -8.04
CA ASN A 52 26.58 -10.19 -8.24
C ASN A 52 27.46 -9.60 -7.13
N SER A 53 28.60 -9.00 -7.48
CA SER A 53 29.53 -8.37 -6.51
C SER A 53 29.34 -6.86 -6.37
N SER A 54 28.40 -6.27 -7.11
CA SER A 54 28.07 -4.85 -7.07
C SER A 54 27.42 -4.48 -5.73
N THR A 55 27.83 -3.33 -5.16
CA THR A 55 27.10 -2.66 -4.07
C THR A 55 26.02 -1.72 -4.57
N TYR A 56 25.95 -1.53 -5.89
CA TYR A 56 24.97 -0.66 -6.54
C TYR A 56 23.79 -1.49 -7.05
N GLU A 57 22.60 -0.95 -6.86
CA GLU A 57 21.34 -1.44 -7.41
C GLU A 57 20.52 -0.25 -7.92
N ASP A 58 19.96 -0.39 -9.12
CA ASP A 58 18.97 0.55 -9.64
C ASP A 58 17.60 0.20 -9.07
N MET A 59 16.95 1.17 -8.43
CA MET A 59 15.60 1.03 -7.87
C MET A 59 14.62 2.01 -8.53
N SER A 60 14.97 2.50 -9.73
CA SER A 60 14.18 3.46 -10.47
C SER A 60 12.81 2.90 -10.81
N ARG A 61 11.81 3.78 -10.77
CA ARG A 61 10.41 3.39 -10.94
C ARG A 61 9.57 4.50 -11.54
N VAL A 62 8.51 4.10 -12.22
CA VAL A 62 7.45 5.01 -12.68
C VAL A 62 6.14 4.60 -12.01
N ARG A 63 5.40 5.55 -11.46
CA ARG A 63 4.03 5.32 -11.01
C ARG A 63 3.06 6.17 -11.79
N LEU A 64 1.95 5.58 -12.19
CA LEU A 64 0.84 6.27 -12.82
C LEU A 64 -0.45 5.86 -12.12
N ASN A 65 -1.34 6.83 -11.93
CA ASN A 65 -2.67 6.59 -11.41
C ASN A 65 -3.72 7.38 -12.18
N VAL A 66 -4.93 6.82 -12.18
CA VAL A 66 -6.14 7.48 -12.62
C VAL A 66 -7.18 7.37 -11.52
N GLN A 67 -7.94 8.44 -11.31
CA GLN A 67 -9.01 8.49 -10.32
C GLN A 67 -10.23 9.17 -10.93
N GLY A 68 -11.39 8.57 -10.72
CA GLY A 68 -12.67 9.12 -11.13
C GLY A 68 -13.62 9.23 -9.94
N LYS A 69 -14.38 10.32 -9.89
CA LYS A 69 -15.50 10.52 -8.97
C LYS A 69 -16.72 10.99 -9.77
N GLN A 70 -17.86 10.36 -9.52
CA GLN A 70 -19.13 10.71 -10.12
C GLN A 70 -20.19 10.90 -9.02
N GLU A 71 -20.67 12.13 -8.86
CA GLU A 71 -21.81 12.47 -8.02
C GLU A 71 -23.10 11.94 -8.66
N TYR A 72 -23.75 11.01 -7.97
CA TYR A 72 -25.04 10.47 -8.39
C TYR A 72 -26.19 11.33 -7.86
N ASN A 73 -26.13 11.70 -6.58
CA ASN A 73 -27.02 12.66 -5.94
C ASN A 73 -26.31 13.31 -4.73
N GLN A 74 -27.05 14.08 -3.93
CA GLN A 74 -26.51 14.81 -2.77
C GLN A 74 -25.96 13.90 -1.65
N ASP A 75 -26.37 12.62 -1.63
CA ASP A 75 -26.05 11.68 -0.57
C ASP A 75 -25.00 10.64 -0.99
N ILE A 76 -24.79 10.44 -2.30
CA ILE A 76 -23.98 9.35 -2.84
C ILE A 76 -23.12 9.82 -4.02
N SER A 77 -21.81 9.60 -3.92
CA SER A 77 -20.86 9.63 -5.03
C SER A 77 -20.26 8.25 -5.28
N PHE A 78 -20.06 7.89 -6.55
CA PHE A 78 -19.27 6.72 -6.92
C PHE A 78 -17.84 7.12 -7.22
N VAL A 79 -16.89 6.28 -6.84
CA VAL A 79 -15.46 6.53 -7.06
C VAL A 79 -14.78 5.30 -7.62
N GLY A 80 -13.71 5.52 -8.38
CA GLY A 80 -12.84 4.47 -8.89
C GLY A 80 -11.40 4.95 -8.94
N ARG A 81 -10.45 4.07 -8.63
CA ARG A 81 -9.02 4.35 -8.71
C ARG A 81 -8.27 3.16 -9.28
N TYR A 82 -7.32 3.45 -10.17
CA TYR A 82 -6.32 2.50 -10.60
C TYR A 82 -4.94 3.15 -10.49
N GLU A 83 -3.98 2.45 -9.87
CA GLU A 83 -2.59 2.87 -9.73
C GLU A 83 -1.68 1.67 -9.99
N PHE A 84 -0.64 1.88 -10.78
CA PHE A 84 0.39 0.88 -11.04
C PHE A 84 1.78 1.49 -10.98
N GLU A 85 2.75 0.63 -10.71
CA GLU A 85 4.17 0.91 -10.69
C GLU A 85 4.87 0.06 -11.75
N LEU A 86 5.79 0.69 -12.49
CA LEU A 86 6.66 0.06 -13.47
C LEU A 86 8.10 0.12 -12.95
N THR A 87 8.80 -1.00 -13.02
CA THR A 87 10.24 -1.12 -12.73
C THR A 87 10.93 -1.90 -13.86
N GLU A 88 12.22 -1.63 -14.07
CA GLU A 88 13.03 -2.44 -14.97
C GLU A 88 13.20 -3.84 -14.37
N GLN A 89 13.04 -4.88 -15.18
CA GLN A 89 13.27 -6.24 -14.70
C GLN A 89 14.78 -6.51 -14.62
N THR A 90 15.24 -7.11 -13.52
CA THR A 90 16.66 -7.41 -13.28
C THR A 90 17.06 -8.83 -13.68
N ASP A 91 16.17 -9.60 -14.31
CA ASP A 91 16.47 -10.97 -14.75
C ASP A 91 17.20 -10.97 -16.12
N PRO A 92 18.45 -11.46 -16.18
CA PRO A 92 19.24 -11.49 -17.41
C PRO A 92 18.68 -12.39 -18.52
N ALA A 93 17.63 -13.18 -18.27
CA ALA A 93 16.94 -13.95 -19.31
C ALA A 93 15.90 -13.13 -20.08
N SER A 94 15.57 -11.93 -19.61
CA SER A 94 14.43 -11.13 -20.04
C SER A 94 14.76 -9.63 -20.09
N ASP A 95 15.90 -9.27 -20.69
CA ASP A 95 16.43 -7.89 -20.75
C ASP A 95 15.46 -6.84 -21.37
N ASP A 96 14.35 -7.27 -21.98
CA ASP A 96 13.33 -6.40 -22.59
C ASP A 96 11.98 -6.36 -21.83
N GLU A 97 11.89 -6.96 -20.64
CA GLU A 97 10.65 -7.03 -19.86
C GLU A 97 10.56 -5.93 -18.79
N VAL A 98 9.34 -5.45 -18.55
CA VAL A 98 9.02 -4.45 -17.51
C VAL A 98 8.16 -5.13 -16.46
N ASP A 99 8.57 -5.02 -15.20
CA ASP A 99 7.77 -5.45 -14.07
C ASP A 99 6.62 -4.47 -13.84
N ILE A 100 5.40 -4.99 -13.79
CA ILE A 100 4.19 -4.21 -13.54
C ILE A 100 3.57 -4.64 -12.22
N ASN A 101 3.53 -3.71 -11.26
CA ASN A 101 2.89 -3.91 -9.97
C ASN A 101 1.62 -3.06 -9.86
N THR A 102 0.45 -3.70 -9.87
CA THR A 102 -0.81 -3.01 -9.52
C THR A 102 -0.80 -2.66 -8.04
N ARG A 103 -0.81 -1.37 -7.73
CA ARG A 103 -0.81 -0.86 -6.36
C ARG A 103 -2.23 -0.67 -5.84
N HIS A 104 -3.08 -0.01 -6.60
CA HIS A 104 -4.48 0.20 -6.25
C HIS A 104 -5.36 -0.15 -7.44
N MET A 105 -6.47 -0.84 -7.20
CA MET A 105 -7.50 -1.12 -8.18
C MET A 105 -8.81 -1.37 -7.45
N TYR A 106 -9.58 -0.31 -7.22
CA TYR A 106 -10.81 -0.42 -6.46
C TYR A 106 -11.88 0.55 -6.97
N VAL A 107 -13.12 0.23 -6.60
CA VAL A 107 -14.29 1.09 -6.76
C VAL A 107 -14.96 1.29 -5.41
N GLY A 108 -15.80 2.30 -5.29
CA GLY A 108 -16.53 2.55 -4.05
C GLY A 108 -17.70 3.50 -4.19
N ALA A 109 -18.44 3.62 -3.10
CA ALA A 109 -19.49 4.59 -2.89
C ALA A 109 -19.16 5.41 -1.64
N GLU A 110 -19.19 6.73 -1.78
CA GLU A 110 -18.95 7.69 -0.70
C GLU A 110 -20.29 8.32 -0.31
N THR A 111 -20.57 8.35 1.00
CA THR A 111 -21.82 8.88 1.54
C THR A 111 -21.58 9.71 2.80
N SER A 112 -22.59 10.47 3.24
CA SER A 112 -22.56 11.17 4.52
C SER A 112 -22.46 10.24 5.73
N MET A 113 -22.84 8.97 5.57
CA MET A 113 -22.78 7.94 6.60
C MET A 113 -21.51 7.09 6.52
N GLY A 114 -20.53 7.47 5.70
CA GLY A 114 -19.30 6.71 5.49
C GLY A 114 -19.15 6.17 4.08
N ASN A 115 -17.97 5.61 3.82
CA ASN A 115 -17.53 5.22 2.48
C ASN A 115 -17.29 3.71 2.45
N LEU A 116 -17.77 3.06 1.39
CA LEU A 116 -17.57 1.64 1.15
C LEU A 116 -16.75 1.44 -0.13
N TYR A 117 -15.71 0.64 -0.05
CA TYR A 117 -14.80 0.36 -1.16
C TYR A 117 -14.60 -1.14 -1.35
N TYR A 118 -14.40 -1.58 -2.58
CA TYR A 118 -14.02 -2.94 -2.92
C TYR A 118 -12.92 -3.00 -3.98
N GLY A 119 -11.90 -3.83 -3.74
CA GLY A 119 -10.86 -4.14 -4.71
C GLY A 119 -9.49 -4.39 -4.10
N HIS A 120 -8.44 -4.10 -4.87
CA HIS A 120 -7.06 -4.05 -4.40
C HIS A 120 -6.81 -2.66 -3.79
N GLN A 121 -6.66 -2.61 -2.47
CA GLN A 121 -6.54 -1.35 -1.72
C GLN A 121 -5.90 -1.58 -0.34
N ASN A 122 -5.72 -0.50 0.42
CA ASN A 122 -5.26 -0.57 1.80
C ASN A 122 -6.28 -1.25 2.72
N ASN A 123 -5.78 -1.92 3.77
CA ASN A 123 -6.59 -2.39 4.89
C ASN A 123 -6.92 -1.24 5.85
N ALA A 124 -7.81 -1.46 6.81
CA ALA A 124 -8.23 -0.47 7.80
C ALA A 124 -7.08 -0.06 8.73
N VAL A 125 -6.31 -1.04 9.22
CA VAL A 125 -5.19 -0.80 10.14
C VAL A 125 -4.03 -0.04 9.49
N THR A 126 -3.95 -0.04 8.16
CA THR A 126 -2.96 0.73 7.41
C THR A 126 -3.06 2.22 7.71
N TYR A 127 -4.26 2.74 8.01
CA TYR A 127 -4.43 4.14 8.42
C TYR A 127 -3.56 4.53 9.61
N LEU A 128 -3.36 3.63 10.58
CA LEU A 128 -2.52 3.89 11.75
C LEU A 128 -1.04 3.72 11.44
N THR A 129 -0.67 2.73 10.63
CA THR A 129 0.74 2.51 10.29
C THR A 129 1.29 3.65 9.44
N ASP A 130 0.46 4.23 8.59
CA ASP A 130 0.78 5.42 7.79
C ASP A 130 1.21 6.61 8.67
N TRP A 131 0.78 6.72 9.93
CA TRP A 131 1.23 7.79 10.84
C TRP A 131 2.74 7.73 11.13
N THR A 132 3.28 6.52 11.18
CA THR A 132 4.72 6.29 11.41
C THR A 132 5.47 5.98 10.12
N ASP A 133 4.76 5.56 9.06
CA ASP A 133 5.33 5.18 7.78
C ASP A 133 5.56 6.36 6.83
N GLN A 134 6.35 7.34 7.30
CA GLN A 134 6.60 8.58 6.57
C GLN A 134 7.93 8.58 5.79
N ALA A 135 8.77 7.54 5.92
CA ALA A 135 10.07 7.50 5.24
C ALA A 135 9.97 6.87 3.85
N GLU A 136 10.47 7.57 2.83
CA GLU A 136 10.36 7.19 1.41
C GLU A 136 11.07 5.87 1.00
N THR A 137 11.99 5.34 1.80
CA THR A 137 12.80 4.16 1.38
C THR A 137 12.95 3.06 2.43
N TYR A 138 12.99 3.38 3.73
CA TYR A 138 13.18 2.39 4.79
C TYR A 138 12.20 2.67 5.94
N SER A 139 10.95 2.27 5.75
CA SER A 139 9.88 2.34 6.75
C SER A 139 8.77 1.35 6.38
N GLY A 140 7.86 1.03 7.30
CA GLY A 140 6.70 0.18 7.02
C GLY A 140 6.84 -1.33 7.32
N TYR A 141 7.94 -1.80 7.93
CA TYR A 141 8.20 -3.23 8.16
C TYR A 141 7.25 -3.96 9.14
N THR A 142 6.25 -3.28 9.71
CA THR A 142 5.32 -3.87 10.68
C THR A 142 4.27 -4.76 10.02
N ASN A 143 4.01 -4.60 8.71
CA ASN A 143 2.83 -5.14 8.04
C ASN A 143 3.08 -6.38 7.14
N GLU A 144 4.29 -6.94 7.15
CA GLU A 144 4.79 -7.79 6.07
C GLU A 144 4.31 -9.25 6.07
N TYR A 145 3.64 -9.70 7.14
CA TYR A 145 3.39 -11.14 7.36
C TYR A 145 1.92 -11.54 7.47
N THR A 146 0.96 -10.60 7.38
CA THR A 146 -0.47 -10.94 7.43
C THR A 146 -1.26 -10.14 6.39
N VAL A 147 -2.21 -10.75 5.67
CA VAL A 147 -2.95 -10.05 4.59
C VAL A 147 -3.85 -8.95 5.14
N ALA A 148 -4.29 -9.08 6.39
CA ALA A 148 -5.14 -8.11 7.07
C ALA A 148 -4.34 -6.96 7.73
N SER A 149 -3.05 -7.17 8.02
CA SER A 149 -2.14 -6.09 8.40
C SER A 149 -1.41 -5.46 7.22
N ALA A 150 -1.32 -6.15 6.07
CA ALA A 150 -0.58 -5.69 4.90
C ALA A 150 -0.99 -4.26 4.51
N ASP A 151 -0.03 -3.46 4.04
CA ASP A 151 -0.33 -2.10 3.58
C ASP A 151 -1.42 -2.11 2.50
N ARG A 152 -1.39 -3.12 1.63
CA ARG A 152 -2.33 -3.32 0.52
C ARG A 152 -2.59 -4.81 0.35
N ALA A 153 -3.84 -5.15 0.09
CA ALA A 153 -4.27 -6.51 -0.19
C ALA A 153 -5.26 -6.55 -1.35
N LYS A 154 -5.43 -7.72 -1.97
CA LYS A 154 -6.47 -7.97 -2.99
C LYS A 154 -7.80 -8.32 -2.32
N ASN A 155 -8.89 -8.18 -3.06
CA ASN A 155 -10.24 -8.60 -2.64
C ASN A 155 -10.65 -8.07 -1.26
N VAL A 156 -10.40 -6.78 -1.01
CA VAL A 156 -10.72 -6.12 0.27
C VAL A 156 -12.05 -5.40 0.14
N ILE A 157 -13.00 -5.70 1.02
CA ILE A 157 -14.15 -4.83 1.29
C ILE A 157 -13.76 -3.96 2.47
N ARG A 158 -13.82 -2.64 2.32
CA ARG A 158 -13.46 -1.69 3.38
C ARG A 158 -14.53 -0.64 3.58
N TYR A 159 -14.89 -0.40 4.84
CA TYR A 159 -15.70 0.72 5.27
C TYR A 159 -14.85 1.74 6.03
N ALA A 160 -15.05 3.03 5.77
CA ALA A 160 -14.35 4.11 6.45
C ALA A 160 -15.26 5.32 6.69
N ILE A 161 -15.15 5.94 7.86
CA ILE A 161 -15.82 7.20 8.19
C ILE A 161 -14.91 8.05 9.08
N THR A 162 -14.91 9.35 8.84
CA THR A 162 -14.31 10.34 9.75
C THR A 162 -15.39 11.33 10.18
N THR A 163 -15.62 11.46 11.48
CA THR A 163 -16.59 12.39 12.03
C THR A 163 -16.04 13.82 12.03
N PRO A 164 -16.90 14.85 12.03
CA PRO A 164 -16.47 16.25 12.13
C PRO A 164 -15.63 16.56 13.38
N GLU A 165 -15.80 15.78 14.44
CA GLU A 165 -15.05 15.90 15.70
C GLU A 165 -13.63 15.32 15.61
N GLY A 166 -13.24 14.70 14.50
CA GLY A 166 -11.91 14.13 14.28
C GLY A 166 -11.79 12.65 14.66
N ILE A 167 -12.90 11.93 14.81
CA ILE A 167 -12.90 10.48 15.05
C ILE A 167 -12.92 9.74 13.72
N THR A 168 -11.90 8.93 13.44
CA THR A 168 -11.85 8.06 12.26
C THR A 168 -12.09 6.62 12.67
N PHE A 169 -13.04 5.96 12.02
CA PHE A 169 -13.27 4.51 12.14
C PHE A 169 -13.12 3.85 10.77
N GLN A 170 -12.35 2.78 10.72
CA GLN A 170 -12.23 1.93 9.53
C GLN A 170 -12.39 0.46 9.91
N ALA A 171 -13.01 -0.31 9.03
CA ALA A 171 -13.09 -1.76 9.15
C ALA A 171 -12.99 -2.39 7.76
N ASP A 172 -12.40 -3.57 7.68
CA ASP A 172 -12.25 -4.30 6.43
C ASP A 172 -12.37 -5.82 6.59
N GLY A 173 -12.58 -6.49 5.46
CA GLY A 173 -12.43 -7.92 5.32
C GLY A 173 -11.73 -8.28 4.01
N ASN A 174 -10.77 -9.20 4.09
CA ASN A 174 -10.06 -9.80 2.96
C ASN A 174 -10.67 -11.17 2.65
N PHE A 175 -10.97 -11.42 1.38
CA PHE A 175 -11.59 -12.69 0.95
C PHE A 175 -10.79 -13.32 -0.17
N ASN A 176 -10.24 -14.52 0.06
CA ASN A 176 -9.38 -15.21 -0.89
C ASN A 176 -8.32 -14.26 -1.46
N SER A 177 -7.74 -13.44 -0.57
CA SER A 177 -6.64 -12.52 -0.88
C SER A 177 -5.33 -13.29 -0.96
N ASP A 178 -4.23 -12.64 -1.33
CA ASP A 178 -2.93 -13.24 -1.66
C ASP A 178 -2.65 -14.60 -0.98
N SER A 179 -2.39 -15.63 -1.80
CA SER A 179 -2.27 -17.04 -1.36
C SER A 179 -3.51 -17.65 -0.69
N GLN A 180 -4.72 -17.25 -1.12
CA GLN A 180 -6.00 -17.76 -0.61
C GLN A 180 -6.23 -17.49 0.88
N SER A 181 -5.76 -16.33 1.34
CA SER A 181 -5.87 -15.91 2.73
C SER A 181 -7.16 -15.12 2.96
N ASP A 182 -7.79 -15.35 4.10
CA ASP A 182 -8.96 -14.59 4.57
C ASP A 182 -8.56 -13.82 5.84
N GLY A 183 -9.15 -12.64 6.03
CA GLY A 183 -8.79 -11.80 7.18
C GLY A 183 -9.74 -10.64 7.41
N TYR A 184 -9.53 -9.93 8.51
CA TYR A 184 -10.28 -8.72 8.83
C TYR A 184 -9.43 -7.77 9.67
N GLY A 185 -9.75 -6.48 9.56
CA GLY A 185 -9.10 -5.40 10.28
C GLY A 185 -10.11 -4.39 10.81
N VAL A 186 -9.76 -3.75 11.92
CA VAL A 186 -10.47 -2.60 12.47
C VAL A 186 -9.47 -1.58 13.00
N ALA A 187 -9.74 -0.30 12.75
CA ALA A 187 -8.97 0.81 13.27
C ALA A 187 -9.91 1.90 13.80
N LEU A 188 -9.57 2.46 14.96
CA LEU A 188 -10.22 3.62 15.54
C LEU A 188 -9.16 4.65 15.89
N ALA A 189 -9.34 5.89 15.47
CA ALA A 189 -8.42 6.98 15.74
C ALA A 189 -9.15 8.26 16.11
N TYR A 190 -8.46 9.10 16.86
CA TYR A 190 -8.89 10.44 17.22
C TYR A 190 -7.74 11.43 17.01
N GLU A 191 -7.98 12.45 16.20
CA GLU A 191 -7.02 13.52 15.92
C GLU A 191 -7.56 14.87 16.42
N VAL A 192 -6.77 15.55 17.26
CA VAL A 192 -7.09 16.89 17.78
C VAL A 192 -5.83 17.74 17.90
N ASN A 193 -5.86 18.97 17.37
CA ASN A 193 -4.75 19.93 17.49
C ASN A 193 -3.37 19.33 17.18
N ASN A 194 -3.26 18.56 16.09
CA ASN A 194 -2.04 17.88 15.64
C ASN A 194 -1.53 16.75 16.57
N LEU A 195 -2.34 16.33 17.55
CA LEU A 195 -2.12 15.12 18.34
C LEU A 195 -3.10 14.06 17.85
N GLY A 196 -2.56 12.91 17.41
CA GLY A 196 -3.33 11.72 17.06
C GLY A 196 -3.13 10.61 18.09
N VAL A 197 -4.21 9.92 18.45
CA VAL A 197 -4.16 8.62 19.13
C VAL A 197 -5.03 7.64 18.37
N GLY A 198 -4.57 6.41 18.21
CA GLY A 198 -5.34 5.40 17.51
C GLY A 198 -5.05 4.01 18.03
N VAL A 199 -5.98 3.09 17.79
CA VAL A 199 -5.85 1.68 18.15
C VAL A 199 -6.36 0.86 16.97
N GLY A 200 -5.69 -0.25 16.70
CA GLY A 200 -6.05 -1.13 15.60
C GLY A 200 -5.85 -2.59 15.95
N TYR A 201 -6.63 -3.44 15.30
CA TYR A 201 -6.49 -4.88 15.39
C TYR A 201 -6.75 -5.48 14.01
N SER A 202 -5.93 -6.45 13.63
CA SER A 202 -6.19 -7.27 12.46
C SER A 202 -5.83 -8.72 12.72
N ALA A 203 -6.54 -9.60 12.02
CA ALA A 203 -6.32 -11.04 12.08
C ALA A 203 -6.52 -11.66 10.71
N SER A 204 -5.78 -12.73 10.42
CA SER A 204 -5.97 -13.49 9.19
C SER A 204 -5.62 -14.97 9.34
N ASP A 205 -6.38 -15.80 8.63
CA ASP A 205 -6.06 -17.21 8.35
C ASP A 205 -5.34 -17.25 7.00
N GLN A 206 -4.06 -17.59 7.03
CA GLN A 206 -3.22 -17.61 5.84
C GLN A 206 -2.75 -19.01 5.49
N THR A 207 -2.70 -19.30 4.19
CA THR A 207 -1.94 -20.45 3.70
C THR A 207 -0.49 -20.01 3.49
N TYR A 208 0.35 -20.22 4.50
CA TYR A 208 1.77 -19.87 4.41
C TYR A 208 2.51 -20.92 3.56
N SER A 209 2.94 -20.56 2.35
CA SER A 209 3.90 -21.38 1.59
C SER A 209 5.31 -21.14 2.12
N TRP A 210 5.64 -21.70 3.29
CA TRP A 210 7.03 -22.09 3.52
C TRP A 210 7.32 -23.21 2.52
N LYS A 211 8.51 -23.23 1.93
CA LYS A 211 8.98 -24.13 0.85
C LYS A 211 8.83 -25.66 1.09
N THR A 212 8.01 -26.12 2.02
CA THR A 212 7.85 -27.53 2.40
C THR A 212 6.40 -28.04 2.48
N ASN A 213 5.33 -27.23 2.53
CA ASN A 213 3.97 -27.78 2.43
C ASN A 213 2.85 -26.75 2.09
N PRO A 214 2.21 -26.81 0.90
CA PRO A 214 1.15 -25.87 0.49
C PRO A 214 -0.21 -26.06 1.18
N ASN A 215 -0.32 -26.95 2.18
CA ASN A 215 -1.58 -27.27 2.86
C ASN A 215 -1.63 -26.85 4.35
N LEU A 216 -0.62 -26.09 4.84
CA LEU A 216 -0.58 -25.63 6.22
C LEU A 216 -1.16 -24.21 6.31
N LYS A 217 -2.33 -24.10 6.93
CA LYS A 217 -2.95 -22.84 7.35
C LYS A 217 -2.36 -22.40 8.69
N HIS A 218 -2.01 -21.13 8.83
CA HIS A 218 -1.50 -20.54 10.06
C HIS A 218 -2.31 -19.29 10.40
N ASP A 219 -2.84 -19.25 11.63
CA ASP A 219 -3.55 -18.08 12.15
C ASP A 219 -2.53 -17.02 12.58
N SER A 220 -2.82 -15.76 12.33
CA SER A 220 -1.98 -14.62 12.73
C SER A 220 -2.83 -13.47 13.24
N ASP A 221 -2.41 -12.91 14.38
CA ASP A 221 -3.02 -11.75 15.02
C ASP A 221 -1.98 -10.61 15.11
N THR A 222 -2.38 -9.38 14.77
CA THR A 222 -1.54 -8.19 14.87
C THR A 222 -2.29 -7.06 15.59
N TYR A 223 -1.61 -6.40 16.52
CA TYR A 223 -2.15 -5.29 17.33
C TYR A 223 -1.40 -4.00 17.05
N PHE A 224 -2.13 -2.89 16.97
CA PHE A 224 -1.58 -1.55 16.73
C PHE A 224 -1.99 -0.62 17.88
N ILE A 225 -1.01 0.11 18.43
CA ILE A 225 -1.16 1.10 19.52
C ILE A 225 -0.52 2.40 19.06
#